data_AF-A0A1F8MX90-F1
#
_entry.id   AF-A0A1F8MX90-F1
#
_cell.length_a   1.000
_cell.length_b   1.000
_cell.length_c   1.000
_cell.angle_alpha   90.00
_cell.angle_beta   90.00
_cell.angle_gamma   90.00
#
_symmetry.space_group_name_H-M   'P 1'
#
loop_
_entity.id
_entity.type
_entity.pdbx_description
1 polymer ?
#
loop_
_entity_poly.entity_id
_entity_poly.type
_entity_poly.pdbx_seq_one_letter_code
_entity_poly.pdbx_strand_id
1 'polypeptide(L)'
;MLDFNAVNTLAGTPELIPYLKTRYEIAKGMVEKGTGNLGKENFRLVWVYAMPVFDWGIYAWLEGKYGAVSISALNVFDVDPTEDISDTDKILRGLAHKVTAVPMLRECGGPWEYYIERLLGLCRHYGADAAVFGGHIACKHTWAIAKLLKDRLYDELGIPTLTIEMDVFDPRVASLDVIKSKFDDFFEMLTQK
;
A
#
# COMPACT_ATOMS: atom_id res chain seq x y z
N MET A 1 8.64 -0.38 -1.44
CA MET A 1 8.02 -1.73 -1.48
C MET A 1 9.02 -2.87 -1.43
N LEU A 2 10.20 -2.72 -2.06
CA LEU A 2 11.36 -3.62 -1.85
C LEU A 2 11.74 -3.77 -0.37
N ASP A 3 11.44 -2.76 0.44
CA ASP A 3 11.75 -2.73 1.89
C ASP A 3 10.92 -3.73 2.70
N PHE A 4 9.76 -4.18 2.21
CA PHE A 4 8.92 -5.15 2.90
C PHE A 4 9.68 -6.45 3.19
N ASN A 5 10.42 -6.96 2.20
CA ASN A 5 11.18 -8.20 2.36
C ASN A 5 12.38 -7.99 3.28
N ALA A 6 13.11 -6.88 3.13
CA ALA A 6 14.26 -6.57 3.98
C ALA A 6 13.85 -6.44 5.46
N VAL A 7 12.76 -5.73 5.75
CA VAL A 7 12.24 -5.61 7.12
C VAL A 7 11.79 -6.97 7.66
N ASN A 8 11.10 -7.79 6.88
CA ASN A 8 10.62 -9.09 7.35
C ASN A 8 11.72 -10.13 7.56
N THR A 9 12.76 -10.15 6.73
CA THR A 9 13.81 -11.19 6.79
C THR A 9 15.02 -10.79 7.62
N LEU A 10 15.23 -9.48 7.85
CA LEU A 10 16.36 -8.95 8.64
C LEU A 10 15.90 -8.22 9.90
N ALA A 11 14.63 -8.34 10.29
CA ALA A 11 14.15 -7.78 11.56
C ALA A 11 15.01 -8.28 12.74
N GLY A 12 15.53 -7.34 13.53
CA GLY A 12 16.35 -7.66 14.70
C GLY A 12 17.82 -7.94 14.40
N THR A 13 18.28 -7.81 13.15
CA THR A 13 19.70 -7.95 12.80
C THR A 13 20.39 -6.58 12.66
N PRO A 14 21.70 -6.49 12.95
CA PRO A 14 22.43 -5.23 12.82
C PRO A 14 22.53 -4.73 11.36
N GLU A 15 22.38 -5.61 10.37
CA GLU A 15 22.45 -5.30 8.93
C GLU A 15 21.25 -4.49 8.43
N LEU A 16 20.08 -4.63 9.07
CA LEU A 16 18.89 -3.86 8.68
C LEU A 16 19.05 -2.35 8.93
N ILE A 17 19.79 -1.98 9.97
CA ILE A 17 20.02 -0.57 10.35
C ILE A 17 20.72 0.23 9.24
N PRO A 18 21.91 -0.15 8.75
CA PRO A 18 22.58 0.59 7.68
C PRO A 18 21.79 0.56 6.37
N TYR A 19 21.06 -0.51 6.08
CA TYR A 19 20.16 -0.58 4.92
C TYR A 19 19.08 0.52 4.99
N LEU A 20 18.31 0.57 6.09
CA LEU A 20 17.24 1.56 6.26
C LEU A 20 17.77 2.99 6.31
N LYS A 21 18.90 3.22 7.00
CA LYS A 21 19.57 4.54 7.03
C LYS A 21 19.98 4.99 5.63
N THR A 22 20.60 4.12 4.85
CA THR A 22 21.02 4.46 3.48
C THR A 22 19.82 4.84 2.62
N ARG A 23 18.72 4.09 2.73
CA ARG A 23 17.47 4.38 1.99
C ARG A 23 16.84 5.70 2.42
N TYR A 24 16.82 5.98 3.72
CA TYR A 24 16.34 7.25 4.26
C TYR A 24 17.15 8.44 3.72
N GLU A 25 18.49 8.38 3.78
CA GLU A 25 19.34 9.47 3.31
C GLU A 25 19.22 9.69 1.79
N ILE A 26 19.09 8.62 1.00
CA ILE A 26 18.82 8.74 -0.45
C ILE A 26 17.48 9.46 -0.68
N ALA A 27 16.41 8.99 -0.03
CA ALA A 27 15.07 9.57 -0.21
C ALA A 27 15.02 11.03 0.26
N LYS A 28 15.59 11.34 1.42
CA LYS A 28 15.72 12.69 1.95
C LYS A 28 16.49 13.60 1.00
N GLY A 29 17.64 13.15 0.50
CA GLY A 29 18.44 13.92 -0.45
C GLY A 29 17.73 14.17 -1.79
N MET A 30 16.86 13.25 -2.24
CA MET A 30 16.01 13.47 -3.42
C MET A 30 14.93 14.53 -3.15
N VAL A 31 14.27 14.46 -2.00
CA VAL A 31 13.25 15.43 -1.57
C VAL A 31 13.83 16.83 -1.43
N GLU A 32 14.99 16.97 -0.78
CA GLU A 32 15.68 18.26 -0.59
C GLU A 32 16.07 18.92 -1.93
N LYS A 33 16.36 18.12 -2.96
CA LYS A 33 16.66 18.59 -4.31
C LYS A 33 15.41 18.85 -5.17
N GLY A 34 14.22 18.51 -4.67
CA GLY A 34 12.99 18.53 -5.44
C GLY A 34 12.99 17.57 -6.64
N THR A 35 13.78 16.49 -6.57
CA THR A 35 13.91 15.49 -7.64
C THR A 35 13.09 14.25 -7.32
N GLY A 36 12.30 13.77 -8.28
CA GLY A 36 11.55 12.51 -8.20
C GLY A 36 11.96 11.52 -9.31
N ASN A 37 11.37 10.33 -9.30
CA ASN A 37 11.57 9.34 -10.37
C ASN A 37 10.91 9.77 -11.69
N LEU A 38 9.83 10.57 -11.61
CA LEU A 38 9.08 11.04 -12.77
C LEU A 38 9.37 12.51 -13.08
N GLY A 39 9.41 12.83 -14.37
CA GLY A 39 9.44 14.21 -14.84
C GLY A 39 8.13 14.96 -14.60
N LYS A 40 7.00 14.23 -14.61
CA LYS A 40 5.68 14.75 -14.23
C LYS A 40 4.87 13.67 -13.52
N GLU A 41 4.55 13.91 -12.25
CA GLU A 41 3.61 13.10 -11.47
C GLU A 41 2.20 13.69 -11.67
N ASN A 42 1.26 12.91 -12.21
CA ASN A 42 -0.12 13.33 -12.44
C ASN A 42 -1.09 12.70 -11.44
N PHE A 43 -0.81 11.49 -10.96
CA PHE A 43 -1.71 10.77 -10.05
C PHE A 43 -0.92 10.04 -8.97
N ARG A 44 -1.40 10.11 -7.73
CA ARG A 44 -0.88 9.41 -6.55
C ARG A 44 -1.84 8.30 -6.17
N LEU A 45 -1.40 7.06 -6.38
CA LEU A 45 -2.20 5.86 -6.17
C LEU A 45 -1.91 5.21 -4.82
N VAL A 46 -2.96 4.88 -4.08
CA VAL A 46 -2.88 4.00 -2.90
C VAL A 46 -3.47 2.63 -3.22
N TRP A 47 -2.70 1.58 -3.01
CA TRP A 47 -3.19 0.21 -3.21
C TRP A 47 -3.88 -0.32 -1.97
N VAL A 48 -5.14 -0.65 -2.15
CA VAL A 48 -5.99 -1.25 -1.16
C VAL A 48 -5.90 -2.76 -1.35
N TYR A 49 -5.36 -3.41 -0.32
CA TYR A 49 -5.21 -4.84 -0.23
C TYR A 49 -4.07 -5.43 -1.09
N ALA A 50 -4.35 -5.95 -2.28
CA ALA A 50 -3.39 -6.76 -3.01
C ALA A 50 -2.83 -6.04 -4.23
N MET A 51 -1.67 -6.52 -4.69
CA MET A 51 -0.94 -6.01 -5.84
C MET A 51 -0.54 -7.20 -6.72
N PRO A 52 -0.46 -7.06 -8.05
CA PRO A 52 -0.10 -8.17 -8.94
C PRO A 52 1.42 -8.43 -8.86
N VAL A 53 1.84 -9.20 -7.85
CA VAL A 53 3.25 -9.54 -7.59
C VAL A 53 3.83 -10.44 -8.68
N PHE A 54 2.99 -11.13 -9.44
CA PHE A 54 3.42 -11.90 -10.60
C PHE A 54 4.08 -11.05 -11.70
N ASP A 55 3.83 -9.74 -11.77
CA ASP A 55 4.47 -8.85 -12.73
C ASP A 55 4.60 -7.41 -12.20
N TRP A 56 5.83 -7.05 -11.80
CA TRP A 56 6.18 -5.69 -11.35
C TRP A 56 6.21 -4.65 -12.47
N GLY A 57 6.11 -5.05 -13.74
CA GLY A 57 6.06 -4.15 -14.90
C GLY A 57 4.84 -3.22 -14.91
N ILE A 58 3.80 -3.53 -14.12
CA ILE A 58 2.63 -2.66 -13.97
C ILE A 58 3.00 -1.26 -13.47
N TYR A 59 3.95 -1.14 -12.54
CA TYR A 59 4.30 0.16 -11.93
C TYR A 59 5.01 1.05 -12.94
N ALA A 60 6.00 0.51 -13.65
CA ALA A 60 6.70 1.24 -14.70
C ALA A 60 5.74 1.66 -15.83
N TRP A 61 4.75 0.82 -16.15
CA TRP A 61 3.73 1.15 -17.15
C TRP A 61 2.78 2.27 -16.67
N LEU A 62 2.31 2.22 -15.41
CA LEU A 62 1.49 3.28 -14.81
C LEU A 62 2.24 4.61 -14.77
N GLU A 63 3.49 4.58 -14.34
CA GLU A 63 4.39 5.72 -14.29
C GLU A 63 4.64 6.30 -15.69
N GLY A 64 4.98 5.46 -16.67
CA GLY A 64 5.31 5.91 -18.02
C GLY A 64 4.11 6.41 -18.83
N LYS A 65 2.95 5.75 -18.73
CA LYS A 65 1.75 6.08 -19.52
C LYS A 65 0.93 7.19 -18.89
N TYR A 66 0.74 7.15 -17.58
CA TYR A 66 -0.18 8.03 -16.86
C TYR A 66 0.52 9.02 -15.93
N GLY A 67 1.83 8.90 -15.70
CA GLY A 67 2.50 9.65 -14.62
C GLY A 67 1.92 9.27 -13.26
N ALA A 68 1.43 8.04 -13.11
CA ALA A 68 0.73 7.58 -11.91
C ALA A 68 1.68 6.79 -11.00
N VAL A 69 1.93 7.30 -9.80
CA VAL A 69 2.88 6.74 -8.83
C VAL A 69 2.13 5.99 -7.74
N SER A 70 2.58 4.76 -7.45
CA SER A 70 2.09 3.99 -6.30
C SER A 70 2.81 4.42 -5.02
N ILE A 71 2.21 5.37 -4.30
CA ILE A 71 2.83 6.05 -3.16
C ILE A 71 2.78 5.23 -1.86
N SER A 72 1.75 4.39 -1.70
CA SER A 72 1.61 3.52 -0.53
C SER A 72 0.65 2.36 -0.80
N ALA A 73 0.61 1.42 0.14
CA ALA A 73 -0.34 0.33 0.18
C ALA A 73 -0.81 0.13 1.62
N LEU A 74 -2.02 -0.38 1.83
CA LEU A 74 -2.50 -0.60 3.19
C LEU A 74 -1.72 -1.70 3.94
N ASN A 75 -1.14 -2.65 3.19
CA ASN A 75 -0.37 -3.77 3.73
C ASN A 75 1.11 -3.43 4.01
N VAL A 76 1.43 -2.15 4.25
CA VAL A 76 2.78 -1.73 4.67
C VAL A 76 3.05 -2.10 6.13
N PHE A 77 4.24 -2.64 6.38
CA PHE A 77 4.77 -2.86 7.73
C PHE A 77 5.09 -1.51 8.36
N ASP A 78 4.15 -1.06 9.18
CA ASP A 78 4.24 0.18 9.96
C ASP A 78 4.02 -0.21 11.41
N VAL A 79 5.12 -0.64 12.05
CA VAL A 79 5.13 -1.20 13.41
C VAL A 79 6.25 -0.51 14.18
N ASP A 80 5.87 0.18 15.25
CA ASP A 80 6.81 0.89 16.11
C ASP A 80 7.72 -0.07 16.89
N PRO A 81 8.97 0.34 17.20
CA PRO A 81 9.82 -0.41 18.11
C PRO A 81 9.18 -0.51 19.50
N THR A 82 9.59 -1.53 20.27
CA THR A 82 9.17 -1.64 21.67
C THR A 82 9.90 -0.54 22.45
N GLU A 83 9.15 0.42 23.00
CA GLU A 83 9.74 1.58 23.69
C GLU A 83 10.46 1.19 24.98
N ASP A 84 9.85 0.35 25.81
CA ASP A 84 10.41 -0.08 27.08
C ASP A 84 10.84 -1.55 27.04
N ILE A 85 12.15 -1.75 27.08
CA ILE A 85 12.80 -3.06 27.10
C ILE A 85 13.55 -3.31 28.41
N SER A 86 13.19 -2.62 29.51
CA SER A 86 13.91 -2.69 30.78
C SER A 86 13.81 -4.06 31.49
N ASP A 87 12.75 -4.82 31.22
CA ASP A 87 12.52 -6.14 31.78
C ASP A 87 11.74 -7.04 30.80
N THR A 88 11.71 -8.34 31.10
CA THR A 88 11.08 -9.35 30.25
C THR A 88 9.58 -9.16 30.05
N ASP A 89 8.83 -8.71 31.06
CA ASP A 89 7.37 -8.53 30.93
C ASP A 89 7.08 -7.41 29.92
N LYS A 90 7.81 -6.30 30.00
CA LYS A 90 7.65 -5.17 29.07
C LYS A 90 8.09 -5.52 27.65
N ILE A 91 9.18 -6.28 27.50
CA ILE A 91 9.61 -6.82 26.21
C ILE A 91 8.48 -7.68 25.60
N LEU A 92 7.91 -8.61 26.37
CA LEU A 92 6.85 -9.48 25.90
C LEU A 92 5.56 -8.72 25.55
N ARG A 93 5.20 -7.70 26.33
CA ARG A 93 4.07 -6.80 26.01
C ARG A 93 4.30 -6.05 24.71
N GLY A 94 5.50 -5.50 24.51
CA GLY A 94 5.86 -4.85 23.26
C GLY A 94 5.77 -5.80 22.07
N LEU A 95 6.29 -7.02 22.20
CA LEU A 95 6.17 -8.04 21.16
C LEU A 95 4.72 -8.42 20.86
N ALA A 96 3.88 -8.59 21.89
CA ALA A 96 2.45 -8.84 21.71
C ALA A 96 1.75 -7.70 20.95
N HIS A 97 2.05 -6.45 21.31
CA HIS A 97 1.52 -5.28 20.59
C HIS A 97 1.96 -5.28 19.12
N LYS A 98 3.24 -5.55 18.84
CA LYS A 98 3.76 -5.62 17.47
C LYS A 98 3.00 -6.63 16.63
N VAL A 99 2.72 -7.82 17.17
CA VAL A 99 1.93 -8.83 16.46
C VAL A 99 0.56 -8.29 16.07
N THR A 100 -0.12 -7.54 16.94
CA THR A 100 -1.42 -6.91 16.60
C THR A 100 -1.32 -5.77 15.58
N ALA A 101 -0.14 -5.18 15.41
CA ALA A 101 0.11 -4.06 14.52
C ALA A 101 0.60 -4.48 13.13
N VAL A 102 0.98 -5.75 12.92
CA VAL A 102 1.45 -6.22 11.60
C VAL A 102 0.31 -6.20 10.57
N PRO A 103 0.65 -6.02 9.28
CA PRO A 103 -0.32 -6.16 8.20
C PRO A 103 -1.12 -7.46 8.30
N MET A 104 -2.37 -7.43 7.87
CA MET A 104 -3.36 -8.50 8.00
C MET A 104 -3.95 -8.63 9.40
N LEU A 105 -3.15 -8.72 10.48
CA LEU A 105 -3.76 -8.81 11.82
C LEU A 105 -4.38 -7.48 12.24
N ARG A 106 -3.71 -6.37 11.94
CA ARG A 106 -4.22 -5.02 12.18
C ARG A 106 -5.48 -4.73 11.36
N GLU A 107 -5.43 -5.05 10.06
CA GLU A 107 -6.49 -4.76 9.09
C GLU A 107 -7.67 -5.73 9.18
N CYS A 108 -7.41 -7.01 9.47
CA CYS A 108 -8.39 -8.09 9.34
C CYS A 108 -8.72 -8.76 10.69
N GLY A 109 -8.03 -8.40 11.77
CA GLY A 109 -8.27 -8.95 13.11
C GLY A 109 -9.30 -8.17 13.93
N GLY A 110 -9.73 -6.99 13.46
CA GLY A 110 -10.70 -6.13 14.14
C GLY A 110 -11.97 -5.85 13.31
N PRO A 111 -12.86 -4.99 13.82
CA PRO A 111 -13.98 -4.45 13.06
C PRO A 111 -13.51 -3.76 11.77
N TRP A 112 -14.35 -3.78 10.74
CA TRP A 112 -14.02 -3.23 9.42
C TRP A 112 -13.77 -1.71 9.47
N GLU A 113 -14.32 -1.02 10.46
CA GLU A 113 -14.15 0.41 10.69
C GLU A 113 -12.65 0.75 10.83
N TYR A 114 -11.88 -0.07 11.55
CA TYR A 114 -10.45 0.16 11.74
C TYR A 114 -9.68 0.11 10.41
N TYR A 115 -10.10 -0.77 9.50
CA TYR A 115 -9.53 -0.86 8.17
C TYR A 115 -9.79 0.42 7.37
N ILE A 116 -11.05 0.87 7.34
CA ILE A 116 -11.47 2.02 6.55
C ILE A 116 -10.89 3.32 7.11
N GLU A 117 -10.95 3.54 8.42
CA GLU A 117 -10.38 4.74 9.05
C GLU A 117 -8.88 4.86 8.79
N ARG A 118 -8.15 3.75 8.84
CA ARG A 118 -6.73 3.75 8.52
C ARG A 118 -6.47 4.04 7.05
N LEU A 119 -7.27 3.48 6.15
CA LEU A 119 -7.15 3.80 4.73
C LEU A 119 -7.44 5.28 4.43
N LEU A 120 -8.49 5.84 5.03
CA LEU A 120 -8.80 7.26 4.95
C LEU A 120 -7.64 8.11 5.46
N GLY A 121 -7.06 7.75 6.60
CA GLY A 121 -5.87 8.37 7.16
C GLY A 121 -4.67 8.30 6.23
N LEU A 122 -4.41 7.13 5.63
CA LEU A 122 -3.30 6.90 4.70
C LEU A 122 -3.45 7.75 3.43
N CYS A 123 -4.63 7.73 2.81
CA CYS A 123 -4.94 8.52 1.63
C CYS A 123 -4.83 10.03 1.91
N ARG A 124 -5.31 10.50 3.07
CA ARG A 124 -5.19 11.90 3.49
C ARG A 124 -3.74 12.29 3.75
N HIS A 125 -2.98 11.46 4.45
CA HIS A 125 -1.60 11.74 4.82
C HIS A 125 -0.69 11.88 3.59
N TYR A 126 -0.87 11.02 2.59
CA TYR A 126 -0.04 11.02 1.40
C TYR A 126 -0.63 11.79 0.21
N GLY A 127 -1.81 12.41 0.37
CA GLY A 127 -2.49 13.16 -0.69
C GLY A 127 -2.79 12.29 -1.90
N ALA A 128 -3.51 11.18 -1.70
CA ALA A 128 -3.85 10.25 -2.77
C ALA A 128 -4.92 10.83 -3.70
N ASP A 129 -4.73 10.67 -5.02
CA ASP A 129 -5.68 11.07 -6.05
C ASP A 129 -6.66 9.95 -6.41
N ALA A 130 -6.23 8.70 -6.25
CA ALA A 130 -7.05 7.52 -6.49
C ALA A 130 -6.61 6.34 -5.63
N ALA A 131 -7.53 5.41 -5.39
CA ALA A 131 -7.26 4.14 -4.75
C ALA A 131 -7.44 2.97 -5.72
N VAL A 132 -6.68 1.89 -5.51
CA VAL A 132 -6.79 0.66 -6.30
C VAL A 132 -7.06 -0.51 -5.36
N PHE A 133 -8.29 -1.01 -5.36
CA PHE A 133 -8.65 -2.26 -4.71
C PHE A 133 -8.25 -3.44 -5.61
N GLY A 134 -7.07 -4.00 -5.35
CA GLY A 134 -6.63 -5.26 -5.92
C GLY A 134 -7.19 -6.43 -5.13
N GLY A 135 -8.41 -6.85 -5.47
CA GLY A 135 -9.13 -7.91 -4.76
C GLY A 135 -8.58 -9.28 -5.09
N HIS A 136 -7.79 -9.85 -4.17
CA HIS A 136 -7.34 -11.25 -4.28
C HIS A 136 -8.52 -12.21 -4.13
N ILE A 137 -8.70 -13.13 -5.08
CA ILE A 137 -9.85 -14.04 -5.13
C ILE A 137 -10.06 -14.89 -3.86
N ALA A 138 -9.01 -15.28 -3.15
CA ALA A 138 -9.15 -16.12 -1.95
C ALA A 138 -9.57 -15.32 -0.69
N CYS A 139 -9.41 -14.00 -0.70
CA CYS A 139 -9.48 -13.19 0.51
C CYS A 139 -10.86 -12.57 0.72
N LYS A 140 -11.80 -13.41 1.12
CA LYS A 140 -13.23 -13.06 1.23
C LYS A 140 -13.53 -11.91 2.20
N HIS A 141 -12.70 -11.72 3.23
CA HIS A 141 -12.92 -10.67 4.23
C HIS A 141 -12.83 -9.27 3.61
N THR A 142 -11.91 -9.03 2.66
CA THR A 142 -11.82 -7.73 1.99
C THR A 142 -12.89 -7.55 0.94
N TRP A 143 -13.28 -8.62 0.25
CA TRP A 143 -14.41 -8.59 -0.67
C TRP A 143 -15.72 -8.22 0.01
N ALA A 144 -15.94 -8.69 1.25
CA ALA A 144 -17.13 -8.37 2.02
C ALA A 144 -17.29 -6.86 2.30
N ILE A 145 -16.19 -6.10 2.29
CA ILE A 145 -16.18 -4.65 2.59
C ILE A 145 -15.75 -3.79 1.41
N ALA A 146 -15.49 -4.36 0.22
CA ALA A 146 -14.92 -3.64 -0.92
C ALA A 146 -15.79 -2.46 -1.38
N LYS A 147 -17.13 -2.66 -1.43
CA LYS A 147 -18.06 -1.57 -1.76
C LYS A 147 -18.05 -0.48 -0.71
N LEU A 148 -18.15 -0.85 0.57
CA LEU A 148 -18.17 0.09 1.68
C LEU A 148 -16.91 0.96 1.71
N LEU A 149 -15.76 0.36 1.44
CA LEU A 149 -14.50 1.05 1.32
C LEU A 149 -14.48 2.08 0.19
N LYS A 150 -14.96 1.68 -1.00
CA LYS A 150 -15.07 2.57 -2.16
C LYS A 150 -15.99 3.75 -1.87
N ASP A 151 -17.15 3.49 -1.27
CA ASP A 151 -18.15 4.49 -0.94
C ASP A 151 -17.57 5.49 0.09
N ARG A 152 -16.95 5.01 1.18
CA ARG A 152 -16.34 5.85 2.22
C ARG A 152 -15.20 6.72 1.69
N LEU A 153 -14.31 6.17 0.85
CA LEU A 153 -13.24 6.94 0.22
C LEU A 153 -13.78 8.08 -0.65
N TYR A 154 -14.84 7.81 -1.41
CA TYR A 154 -15.44 8.82 -2.27
C TYR A 154 -16.21 9.87 -1.47
N ASP A 155 -17.05 9.45 -0.53
CA ASP A 155 -17.92 10.35 0.23
C ASP A 155 -17.13 11.29 1.15
N GLU A 156 -16.02 10.83 1.73
CA GLU A 156 -15.24 11.63 2.69
C GLU A 156 -14.05 12.37 2.09
N LEU A 157 -13.43 11.82 1.05
CA LEU A 157 -12.20 12.37 0.45
C LEU A 157 -12.36 12.75 -1.02
N GLY A 158 -13.47 12.39 -1.66
CA GLY A 158 -13.63 12.53 -3.11
C GLY A 158 -12.74 11.58 -3.91
N ILE A 159 -12.15 10.56 -3.27
CA ILE A 159 -11.15 9.69 -3.89
C ILE A 159 -11.85 8.55 -4.65
N PRO A 160 -11.72 8.50 -5.99
CA PRO A 160 -12.24 7.39 -6.78
C PRO A 160 -11.42 6.12 -6.53
N THR A 161 -12.11 4.97 -6.52
CA THR A 161 -11.49 3.66 -6.33
C THR A 161 -11.70 2.76 -7.55
N LEU A 162 -10.60 2.25 -8.10
CA LEU A 162 -10.61 1.17 -9.09
C LEU A 162 -10.67 -0.19 -8.39
N THR A 163 -11.64 -1.03 -8.75
CA THR A 163 -11.79 -2.39 -8.21
C THR A 163 -11.39 -3.40 -9.28
N ILE A 164 -10.40 -4.24 -8.97
CA ILE A 164 -9.91 -5.29 -9.86
C ILE A 164 -10.01 -6.63 -9.12
N GLU A 165 -10.70 -7.60 -9.71
CA GLU A 165 -10.60 -8.99 -9.28
C GLU A 165 -9.35 -9.62 -9.91
N MET A 166 -8.45 -10.15 -9.08
CA MET A 166 -7.19 -10.73 -9.53
C MET A 166 -6.65 -11.76 -8.53
N ASP A 167 -5.57 -12.44 -8.91
CA ASP A 167 -4.71 -13.15 -7.97
C ASP A 167 -3.41 -12.35 -7.77
N VAL A 168 -2.75 -12.53 -6.63
CA VAL A 168 -1.47 -11.85 -6.34
C VAL A 168 -0.34 -12.49 -7.13
N PHE A 169 -0.41 -13.79 -7.37
CA PHE A 169 0.64 -14.60 -7.97
C PHE A 169 0.21 -15.31 -9.26
N ASP A 170 -1.10 -15.49 -9.49
CA ASP A 170 -1.60 -16.23 -10.65
C ASP A 170 -2.18 -15.33 -11.76
N PRO A 171 -1.45 -15.10 -12.86
CA PRO A 171 -1.93 -14.28 -13.97
C PRO A 171 -3.11 -14.91 -14.74
N ARG A 172 -3.50 -16.15 -14.45
CA ARG A 172 -4.65 -16.81 -15.11
C ARG A 172 -5.99 -16.27 -14.63
N VAL A 173 -6.05 -15.66 -13.45
CA VAL A 173 -7.27 -15.02 -12.92
C VAL A 173 -7.49 -13.68 -13.62
N ALA A 174 -6.46 -12.84 -13.66
CA ALA A 174 -6.43 -11.62 -14.45
C ALA A 174 -5.02 -11.41 -14.99
N SER A 175 -4.86 -11.44 -16.30
CA SER A 175 -3.57 -11.17 -16.93
C SER A 175 -3.17 -9.71 -16.75
N LEU A 176 -1.89 -9.40 -16.92
CA LEU A 176 -1.42 -8.03 -16.86
C LEU A 176 -2.13 -7.13 -17.88
N ASP A 177 -2.42 -7.63 -19.09
CA ASP A 177 -3.12 -6.86 -20.13
C ASP A 177 -4.57 -6.54 -19.73
N VAL A 178 -5.26 -7.49 -19.07
CA VAL A 178 -6.59 -7.24 -18.51
C VAL A 178 -6.54 -6.19 -17.40
N ILE A 179 -5.54 -6.26 -16.52
CA ILE A 179 -5.33 -5.26 -15.45
C ILE A 179 -5.06 -3.89 -16.07
N LYS A 180 -4.17 -3.79 -17.06
CA LYS A 180 -3.87 -2.55 -17.79
C LYS A 180 -5.11 -1.96 -18.46
N SER A 181 -5.92 -2.78 -19.12
CA SER A 181 -7.18 -2.32 -19.73
C SER A 181 -8.12 -1.70 -18.70
N LYS A 182 -8.23 -2.27 -17.49
CA LYS A 182 -9.06 -1.68 -16.42
C LYS A 182 -8.51 -0.34 -15.93
N PHE A 183 -7.19 -0.18 -15.88
CA PHE A 183 -6.57 1.11 -15.58
C PHE A 183 -6.82 2.12 -16.70
N ASP A 184 -6.76 1.70 -17.97
CA ASP A 184 -7.03 2.57 -19.11
C ASP A 184 -8.44 3.18 -19.01
N ASP A 185 -9.45 2.34 -18.83
CA ASP A 185 -10.85 2.77 -18.64
C ASP A 185 -11.00 3.70 -17.43
N PHE A 186 -10.29 3.38 -16.34
CA PHE A 186 -10.35 4.16 -15.11
C PHE A 186 -9.76 5.57 -15.29
N PHE A 187 -8.57 5.69 -15.87
CA PHE A 187 -7.94 6.99 -16.10
C PHE A 187 -8.67 7.82 -17.15
N GLU A 188 -9.25 7.19 -18.18
CA GLU A 188 -10.12 7.87 -19.13
C GLU A 188 -11.28 8.57 -18.41
N MET A 189 -11.98 7.86 -17.52
CA MET A 189 -13.04 8.45 -16.68
C MET A 189 -12.53 9.58 -15.77
N LEU A 190 -11.32 9.49 -15.22
CA LEU A 190 -10.77 10.54 -14.34
C LEU A 190 -10.40 11.82 -15.10
N THR A 191 -9.99 11.69 -16.36
CA THR A 191 -9.50 12.81 -17.19
C THR A 191 -10.59 13.47 -18.04
N GLN A 192 -11.76 12.86 -18.16
CA GLN A 192 -12.92 13.43 -18.84
C GLN A 192 -13.75 14.42 -17.98
N LYS A 193 -13.32 14.71 -16.75
CA LYS A 193 -13.92 15.75 -15.89
C LYS A 193 -13.25 17.11 -16.10
#